data_AF-A0A1B7UHE3-F1
#
_entry.id   AF-A0A1B7UHE3-F1
#
_cell.length_a   1.000
_cell.length_b   1.000
_cell.length_c   1.000
_cell.angle_alpha   90.00
_cell.angle_beta   90.00
_cell.angle_gamma   90.00
#
_symmetry.space_group_name_H-M   'P 1'
#
loop_
_entity.id
_entity.type
_entity.pdbx_description
1 polymer ?
#
loop_
_entity_poly.entity_id
_entity_poly.type
_entity_poly.pdbx_seq_one_letter_code
_entity_poly.pdbx_strand_id
1 'polypeptide(L)'
;MKNNDSIVGEVQDVDGTNVSVLISKNSLTGFIYIDGQGYRVGQIGSFVRIPQGYNNLYGIVSHVGASASPKSTEKSDIIDNRWMKIQLIGESARNGLFSRGLSQYPTIGDNVYIISEKELKNIYGQPDEPYFVKLGHITNAESIPALIDINKLITRHSAVLGTTGSGKSTTVASIIDAISDKKRYPSSRILMLDLHGEYGRSFKDKSNLFKINSDPTARIPELELYIPYWALNFEELMYVCFGESLPDKEKNMLMERIHKLKVINLKSHPKTGCNVDSLSVDSPVPFDIHKLWYDLYIETYGTYYKRDGEKPLESLAFDVDDNGEQLVGNYRNGIAPIFKNVKNEKDDPEKINHVSSALGGSGINIGRYLVTLGARLRLPRYNFVFDPTPFRPDEHGAISADVDKLIEDWIGCKQPITILDLSGVPSDIIKTVVGAVLRIIYEALFWSRNLSQGGRHRPILLVMEEAHIYLNNDKENMASMVVERIAKEGRKYGIGAMIVSQRPSEINSTILSQCGTFFALRLTNTQDRGHISSVLSDNLNGLTNMLPILKTGEAIIIGEAVKLPMRTSISPLPKPFRPDSQDPVVYDQFALDDTQAPGGWGIANEDNPNYSEVIETWRNQNPRISRVIIK
;
A
#
# COMPACT_ATOMS: atom_id res chain seq x y z
N MET A 1 17.74 49.19 -3.74
CA MET A 1 17.87 49.33 -5.21
C MET A 1 16.47 49.53 -5.79
N LYS A 2 16.30 50.39 -6.81
CA LYS A 2 15.01 50.60 -7.47
C LYS A 2 14.57 49.29 -8.15
N ASN A 3 13.43 48.75 -7.73
CA ASN A 3 12.91 47.40 -8.00
C ASN A 3 12.49 47.10 -9.45
N ASN A 4 12.85 47.91 -10.45
CA ASN A 4 12.31 47.78 -11.81
C ASN A 4 12.83 46.55 -12.57
N ASP A 5 13.98 46.01 -12.19
CA ASP A 5 14.62 44.92 -12.95
C ASP A 5 13.95 43.55 -12.73
N SER A 6 13.05 43.41 -11.74
CA SER A 6 12.33 42.17 -11.44
C SER A 6 10.86 42.17 -11.88
N ILE A 7 10.38 43.28 -12.49
CA ILE A 7 9.00 43.41 -12.97
C ILE A 7 8.81 42.54 -14.21
N VAL A 8 7.84 41.65 -14.15
CA VAL A 8 7.49 40.70 -15.21
C VAL A 8 6.33 41.21 -16.04
N GLY A 9 5.42 41.96 -15.42
CA GLY A 9 4.18 42.40 -16.06
C GLY A 9 3.24 43.11 -15.10
N GLU A 10 2.03 43.36 -15.57
CA GLU A 10 0.98 44.07 -14.86
C GLU A 10 -0.33 43.27 -14.88
N VAL A 11 -1.06 43.27 -13.76
CA VAL A 11 -2.35 42.59 -13.63
C VAL A 11 -3.36 43.21 -14.59
N GLN A 12 -3.90 42.40 -15.49
CA GLN A 12 -4.91 42.81 -16.47
C GLN A 12 -6.32 42.39 -16.04
N ASP A 13 -6.46 41.22 -15.42
CA ASP A 13 -7.74 40.64 -15.05
C ASP A 13 -7.60 39.75 -13.80
N VAL A 14 -8.64 39.72 -12.96
CA VAL A 14 -8.67 39.00 -11.69
C VAL A 14 -9.99 38.24 -11.57
N ASP A 15 -9.92 36.92 -11.72
CA ASP A 15 -11.02 35.98 -11.56
C ASP A 15 -10.75 35.06 -10.35
N GLY A 16 -11.16 35.54 -9.17
CA GLY A 16 -10.85 34.88 -7.90
C GLY A 16 -9.35 34.71 -7.71
N THR A 17 -8.88 33.46 -7.60
CA THR A 17 -7.44 33.18 -7.46
C THR A 17 -6.69 33.14 -8.79
N ASN A 18 -7.38 33.26 -9.93
CA ASN A 18 -6.78 33.27 -11.26
C ASN A 18 -6.55 34.72 -11.70
N VAL A 19 -5.30 35.08 -11.94
CA VAL A 19 -4.90 36.43 -12.31
C VAL A 19 -4.25 36.39 -13.68
N SER A 20 -4.79 37.14 -14.64
CA SER A 20 -4.16 37.32 -15.94
C SER A 20 -3.22 38.51 -15.89
N VAL A 21 -1.99 38.32 -16.36
CA VAL A 21 -0.93 39.32 -16.34
C VAL A 21 -0.43 39.55 -17.74
N LEU A 22 -0.43 40.82 -18.15
CA LEU A 22 0.19 41.26 -19.38
C LEU A 22 1.71 41.32 -19.17
N ILE A 23 2.48 40.56 -19.95
CA ILE A 23 3.93 40.52 -19.81
C ILE A 23 4.52 41.83 -20.34
N SER A 24 5.37 42.46 -19.55
CA SER A 24 5.96 43.76 -19.87
C SER A 24 6.82 43.70 -21.14
N LYS A 25 6.72 44.74 -21.98
CA LYS A 25 7.56 44.93 -23.17
C LYS A 25 9.06 45.03 -22.82
N ASN A 26 9.43 45.41 -21.60
CA ASN A 26 10.84 45.48 -21.22
C ASN A 26 11.44 44.10 -20.85
N SER A 27 10.60 43.07 -20.68
CA SER A 27 11.01 41.67 -20.45
C SER A 27 11.15 40.86 -21.75
N LEU A 28 11.43 41.53 -22.88
CA LEU A 28 11.44 40.95 -24.24
C LEU A 28 12.37 39.75 -24.43
N THR A 29 13.51 39.71 -23.73
CA THR A 29 14.48 38.60 -23.81
C THR A 29 13.96 37.29 -23.19
N GLY A 30 12.80 37.33 -22.50
CA GLY A 30 12.28 36.18 -21.76
C GLY A 30 13.19 35.76 -20.60
N PHE A 31 14.17 36.59 -20.23
CA PHE A 31 15.17 36.33 -19.20
C PHE A 31 15.46 37.59 -18.38
N ILE A 32 15.37 37.46 -17.06
CA ILE A 32 15.67 38.50 -16.08
C ILE A 32 16.81 38.01 -15.18
N TYR A 33 17.78 38.86 -14.85
CA TYR A 33 18.82 38.53 -13.87
C TYR A 33 18.53 39.17 -12.52
N ILE A 34 18.45 38.36 -11.47
CA ILE A 34 18.29 38.83 -10.08
C ILE A 34 19.41 38.19 -9.25
N ASP A 35 20.14 38.99 -8.49
CA ASP A 35 21.24 38.52 -7.63
C ASP A 35 22.28 37.64 -8.36
N GLY A 36 22.54 37.91 -9.65
CA GLY A 36 23.48 37.16 -10.47
C GLY A 36 22.95 35.84 -11.05
N GLN A 37 21.68 35.49 -10.81
CA GLN A 37 21.01 34.32 -11.39
C GLN A 37 20.02 34.75 -12.47
N GLY A 38 19.99 34.02 -13.58
CA GLY A 38 19.07 34.24 -14.69
C GLY A 38 17.78 33.44 -14.52
N TYR A 39 16.64 34.12 -14.60
CA TYR A 39 15.30 33.56 -14.48
C TYR A 39 14.52 33.74 -15.78
N ARG A 40 13.83 32.70 -16.24
CA ARG A 40 12.95 32.80 -17.42
C ARG A 40 11.61 33.42 -17.05
N VAL A 41 11.24 34.46 -17.78
CA VAL A 41 9.94 35.12 -17.66
C VAL A 41 8.86 34.28 -18.36
N GLY A 42 7.74 34.03 -17.68
CA GLY A 42 6.63 33.28 -18.27
C GLY A 42 6.88 31.78 -18.39
N GLN A 43 7.76 31.20 -17.57
CA GLN A 43 7.89 29.75 -17.49
C GLN A 43 6.82 29.19 -16.55
N ILE A 44 5.98 28.27 -17.05
CA ILE A 44 4.96 27.59 -16.23
C ILE A 44 5.65 26.89 -15.04
N GLY A 45 5.05 27.00 -13.85
CA GLY A 45 5.59 26.51 -12.58
C GLY A 45 6.53 27.50 -11.87
N SER A 46 6.86 28.63 -12.49
CA SER A 46 7.64 29.69 -11.84
C SER A 46 6.78 30.48 -10.85
N PHE A 47 7.42 31.01 -9.81
CA PHE A 47 6.74 31.79 -8.79
C PHE A 47 6.86 33.28 -9.05
N VAL A 48 5.80 33.99 -8.71
CA VAL A 48 5.69 35.44 -8.83
C VAL A 48 5.08 36.02 -7.55
N ARG A 49 5.42 37.28 -7.25
CA ARG A 49 4.85 38.04 -6.15
C ARG A 49 4.16 39.31 -6.64
N ILE A 50 3.06 39.66 -5.99
CA ILE A 50 2.29 40.89 -6.22
C ILE A 50 2.25 41.67 -4.90
N PRO A 51 2.97 42.79 -4.76
CA PRO A 51 2.96 43.60 -3.54
C PRO A 51 1.61 44.28 -3.33
N GLN A 52 1.07 44.18 -2.12
CA GLN A 52 -0.15 44.81 -1.65
C GLN A 52 0.15 45.60 -0.38
N GLY A 53 0.69 46.81 -0.53
CA GLY A 53 1.12 47.66 0.60
C GLY A 53 2.18 46.97 1.49
N TYR A 54 1.74 46.44 2.63
CA TYR A 54 2.59 45.75 3.62
C TYR A 54 2.67 44.22 3.43
N ASN A 55 1.79 43.66 2.60
CA ASN A 55 1.74 42.23 2.28
C ASN A 55 2.26 41.98 0.86
N ASN A 56 2.73 40.77 0.61
CA ASN A 56 3.00 40.26 -0.73
C ASN A 56 2.07 39.08 -0.96
N LEU A 57 1.33 39.10 -2.06
CA LEU A 57 0.63 37.93 -2.57
C LEU A 57 1.61 37.10 -3.40
N TYR A 58 1.49 35.79 -3.36
CA TYR A 58 2.33 34.86 -4.11
C TYR A 58 1.48 33.97 -4.99
N GLY A 59 1.97 33.71 -6.20
CA GLY A 59 1.33 32.81 -7.13
C GLY A 59 2.30 32.02 -8.00
N ILE A 60 1.77 30.99 -8.65
CA ILE A 60 2.48 30.17 -9.64
C ILE A 60 1.95 30.50 -11.03
N VAL A 61 2.84 30.64 -12.00
CA VAL A 61 2.48 30.72 -13.42
C VAL A 61 1.88 29.39 -13.85
N SER A 62 0.60 29.37 -14.21
CA SER A 62 -0.13 28.17 -14.60
C SER A 62 -0.26 28.02 -16.12
N HIS A 63 -0.32 29.13 -16.86
CA HIS A 63 -0.41 29.16 -18.32
C HIS A 63 0.30 30.39 -18.88
N VAL A 64 0.84 30.27 -20.09
CA VAL A 64 1.40 31.39 -20.86
C VAL A 64 0.90 31.31 -22.29
N GLY A 65 0.58 32.46 -22.88
CA GLY A 65 0.09 32.57 -24.24
C GLY A 65 0.45 33.89 -24.88
N ALA A 66 0.16 34.01 -26.17
CA ALA A 66 0.27 35.24 -26.93
C ALA A 66 -1.02 35.43 -27.73
N SER A 67 -1.58 36.63 -27.68
CA SER A 67 -2.77 36.96 -28.46
C SER A 67 -2.36 37.35 -29.89
N ALA A 68 -2.98 36.73 -30.91
CA ALA A 68 -2.84 37.19 -32.28
C ALA A 68 -3.78 38.39 -32.50
N SER A 69 -3.22 39.58 -32.75
CA SER A 69 -4.03 40.70 -33.26
C SER A 69 -4.55 40.37 -34.66
N PRO A 70 -5.81 40.71 -35.00
CA PRO A 70 -6.29 40.65 -36.37
C PRO A 70 -5.36 41.50 -37.25
N LYS A 71 -4.84 40.90 -38.33
CA LYS A 71 -4.08 41.63 -39.34
C LYS A 71 -5.01 42.60 -40.08
N SER A 72 -5.15 43.82 -39.56
CA SER A 72 -5.66 44.93 -40.35
C SER A 72 -5.00 46.25 -39.95
N THR A 73 -4.19 46.73 -40.89
CA THR A 73 -3.86 48.15 -41.17
C THR A 73 -3.20 48.97 -40.08
N GLU A 74 -1.87 48.84 -39.94
CA GLU A 74 -0.87 49.83 -40.38
C GLU A 74 0.52 49.37 -39.90
N LYS A 75 1.57 49.66 -40.69
CA LYS A 75 2.94 49.23 -40.42
C LYS A 75 3.51 50.00 -39.22
N SER A 76 3.54 49.40 -38.03
CA SER A 76 4.67 49.48 -37.08
C SER A 76 4.44 48.79 -35.73
N ASP A 77 3.20 48.50 -35.31
CA ASP A 77 2.96 47.86 -34.02
C ASP A 77 2.38 46.45 -34.18
N ILE A 78 3.27 45.46 -34.38
CA ILE A 78 2.94 44.08 -33.99
C ILE A 78 2.85 44.11 -32.46
N ILE A 79 1.66 44.34 -31.93
CA ILE A 79 1.41 44.26 -30.50
C ILE A 79 1.54 42.79 -30.11
N ASP A 80 2.74 42.39 -29.70
CA ASP A 80 3.03 41.08 -29.11
C ASP A 80 2.45 41.04 -27.68
N ASN A 81 1.11 40.91 -27.60
CA ASN A 81 0.37 40.80 -26.35
C ASN A 81 0.58 39.41 -25.75
N ARG A 82 1.77 39.19 -25.19
CA ARG A 82 2.10 38.03 -24.38
C ARG A 82 1.46 38.19 -23.02
N TRP A 83 0.76 37.15 -22.57
CA TRP A 83 0.09 37.12 -21.29
C TRP A 83 0.44 35.83 -20.56
N MET A 84 0.35 35.88 -19.23
CA MET A 84 0.43 34.70 -18.40
C MET A 84 -0.73 34.68 -17.41
N LYS A 85 -1.23 33.49 -17.12
CA LYS A 85 -2.14 33.27 -15.99
C LYS A 85 -1.34 32.82 -14.79
N ILE A 86 -1.58 33.47 -13.67
CA ILE A 86 -1.01 33.17 -12.38
C ILE A 86 -2.15 32.64 -11.53
N GLN A 87 -1.87 31.56 -10.81
CA GLN A 87 -2.72 31.12 -9.72
C GLN A 87 -2.15 31.65 -8.41
N LEU A 88 -2.92 32.45 -7.70
CA LEU A 88 -2.59 32.90 -6.34
C LEU A 88 -2.72 31.74 -5.36
N ILE A 89 -1.77 31.64 -4.42
CA ILE A 89 -1.67 30.50 -3.49
C ILE A 89 -1.65 30.96 -2.04
N GLY A 90 -1.08 32.14 -1.77
CA GLY A 90 -1.09 32.69 -0.44
C GLY A 90 -0.42 34.04 -0.35
N GLU A 91 -0.16 34.46 0.86
CA GLU A 91 0.41 35.78 1.17
C GLU A 91 1.48 35.68 2.27
N SER A 92 2.32 36.71 2.36
CA SER A 92 3.14 36.95 3.54
C SER A 92 3.21 38.44 3.82
N ALA A 93 3.29 38.84 5.09
CA ALA A 93 3.81 40.16 5.41
C ALA A 93 5.26 40.28 4.91
N ARG A 94 5.74 41.49 4.62
CA ARG A 94 7.10 41.74 4.06
C ARG A 94 8.23 40.97 4.76
N ASN A 95 8.14 40.73 6.06
CA ASN A 95 9.08 39.94 6.87
C ASN A 95 8.38 38.82 7.69
N GLY A 96 7.14 38.46 7.31
CA GLY A 96 6.33 37.48 8.03
C GLY A 96 6.44 36.07 7.44
N LEU A 97 5.89 35.11 8.16
CA LEU A 97 5.72 33.75 7.66
C LEU A 97 4.69 33.73 6.54
N PHE A 98 4.96 32.92 5.51
CA PHE A 98 3.98 32.65 4.46
C PHE A 98 2.76 31.91 5.03
N SER A 99 1.57 32.39 4.68
CA SER A 99 0.29 31.76 4.97
C SER A 99 -0.43 31.39 3.68
N ARG A 100 -1.06 30.21 3.68
CA ARG A 100 -1.99 29.81 2.60
C ARG A 100 -3.29 30.59 2.69
N GLY A 101 -3.88 30.86 1.54
CA GLY A 101 -5.08 31.69 1.43
C GLY A 101 -4.74 33.17 1.28
N LEU A 102 -5.73 33.94 0.85
CA LEU A 102 -5.58 35.36 0.55
C LEU A 102 -6.47 36.16 1.49
N SER A 103 -5.93 37.20 2.10
CA SER A 103 -6.75 38.19 2.82
C SER A 103 -7.41 39.17 1.85
N GLN A 104 -6.74 39.46 0.73
CA GLN A 104 -7.17 40.40 -0.30
C GLN A 104 -6.75 39.91 -1.68
N TYR A 105 -7.54 40.27 -2.69
CA TYR A 105 -7.22 40.03 -4.10
C TYR A 105 -6.42 41.21 -4.67
N PRO A 106 -5.55 40.98 -5.67
CA PRO A 106 -4.91 42.08 -6.37
C PRO A 106 -5.90 42.89 -7.17
N THR A 107 -5.51 44.11 -7.51
CA THR A 107 -6.26 45.03 -8.37
C THR A 107 -5.66 45.08 -9.77
N ILE A 108 -6.49 45.45 -10.74
CA ILE A 108 -6.03 45.71 -12.10
C ILE A 108 -5.01 46.85 -12.04
N GLY A 109 -3.87 46.64 -12.69
CA GLY A 109 -2.75 47.58 -12.70
C GLY A 109 -1.63 47.26 -11.71
N ASP A 110 -1.82 46.25 -10.84
CA ASP A 110 -0.76 45.88 -9.90
C ASP A 110 0.44 45.24 -10.61
N ASN A 111 1.64 45.65 -10.20
CA ASN A 111 2.87 45.13 -10.75
C ASN A 111 3.15 43.71 -10.24
N VAL A 112 3.56 42.84 -11.16
CA VAL A 112 3.91 41.45 -10.87
C VAL A 112 5.42 41.29 -11.00
N TYR A 113 6.03 40.70 -9.97
CA TYR A 113 7.47 40.52 -9.86
C TYR A 113 7.82 39.03 -9.84
N ILE A 114 8.94 38.65 -10.43
CA ILE A 114 9.47 37.29 -10.29
C ILE A 114 10.12 37.14 -8.91
N ILE A 115 10.03 35.95 -8.32
CA ILE A 115 10.62 35.70 -7.00
C ILE A 115 12.05 35.18 -7.15
N SER A 116 12.98 35.76 -6.39
CA SER A 116 14.36 35.28 -6.28
C SER A 116 14.47 33.98 -5.46
N GLU A 117 15.55 33.22 -5.62
CA GLU A 117 15.80 32.04 -4.76
C GLU A 117 15.85 32.39 -3.27
N LYS A 118 16.37 33.57 -2.90
CA LYS A 118 16.43 34.04 -1.51
C LYS A 118 15.04 34.25 -0.92
N GLU A 119 14.14 34.88 -1.66
CA GLU A 119 12.75 35.10 -1.24
C GLU A 119 11.97 33.77 -1.23
N LEU A 120 12.16 32.92 -2.23
CA LEU A 120 11.58 31.57 -2.26
C LEU A 120 11.99 30.76 -1.03
N LYS A 121 13.25 30.87 -0.58
CA LYS A 121 13.72 30.22 0.64
C LYS A 121 12.95 30.67 1.89
N ASN A 122 12.51 31.92 1.98
CA ASN A 122 11.68 32.39 3.10
C ASN A 122 10.25 31.83 3.05
N ILE A 123 9.76 31.50 1.85
CA ILE A 123 8.43 30.94 1.65
C ILE A 123 8.43 29.43 1.96
N TYR A 124 9.40 28.70 1.40
CA TYR A 124 9.54 27.26 1.56
C TYR A 124 10.22 26.84 2.88
N GLY A 125 11.09 27.70 3.43
CA GLY A 125 12.07 27.33 4.43
C GLY A 125 11.66 27.66 5.86
N GLN A 126 11.37 26.60 6.62
CA GLN A 126 11.76 26.48 8.03
C GLN A 126 12.54 25.16 8.17
N PRO A 127 13.73 25.05 7.55
CA PRO A 127 14.46 23.77 7.51
C PRO A 127 14.85 23.26 8.89
N ASP A 128 14.97 24.15 9.86
CA ASP A 128 15.42 23.85 11.22
C ASP A 128 14.34 23.20 12.08
N GLU A 129 13.07 23.25 11.65
CA GLU A 129 11.98 22.64 12.42
C GLU A 129 12.06 21.09 12.34
N PRO A 130 11.92 20.38 13.48
CA PRO A 130 12.17 18.96 13.56
C PRO A 130 11.18 18.10 12.76
N TYR A 131 10.02 18.66 12.38
CA TYR A 131 8.97 17.96 11.63
C TYR A 131 9.05 18.17 10.10
N PHE A 132 10.03 18.92 9.58
CA PHE A 132 10.29 18.99 8.15
C PHE A 132 11.39 18.01 7.71
N VAL A 133 11.09 17.17 6.72
CA VAL A 133 12.09 16.31 6.07
C VAL A 133 12.38 16.79 4.66
N LYS A 134 13.64 16.69 4.25
CA LYS A 134 14.07 17.03 2.90
C LYS A 134 13.98 15.78 2.03
N LEU A 135 13.24 15.86 0.92
CA LEU A 135 13.20 14.77 -0.08
C LEU A 135 14.05 15.04 -1.32
N GLY A 136 14.47 16.29 -1.51
CA GLY A 136 15.22 16.69 -2.68
C GLY A 136 15.27 18.20 -2.82
N HIS A 137 15.15 18.67 -4.06
CA HIS A 137 15.30 20.08 -4.41
C HIS A 137 14.26 20.51 -5.44
N ILE A 138 13.91 21.80 -5.45
CA ILE A 138 13.02 22.35 -6.46
C ILE A 138 13.73 22.29 -7.82
N THR A 139 13.10 21.73 -8.85
CA THR A 139 13.75 21.45 -10.16
C THR A 139 14.30 22.69 -10.86
N ASN A 140 13.69 23.86 -10.65
CA ASN A 140 14.13 25.12 -11.25
C ASN A 140 14.94 26.01 -10.28
N ALA A 141 15.25 25.51 -9.08
CA ALA A 141 15.96 26.22 -8.03
C ALA A 141 16.69 25.21 -7.13
N GLU A 142 17.79 24.63 -7.64
CA GLU A 142 18.50 23.53 -6.98
C GLU A 142 19.00 23.89 -5.58
N SER A 143 19.22 25.17 -5.28
CA SER A 143 19.63 25.62 -3.94
C SER A 143 18.52 25.50 -2.89
N ILE A 144 17.26 25.33 -3.31
CA ILE A 144 16.09 25.32 -2.43
C ILE A 144 15.68 23.88 -2.10
N PRO A 145 15.72 23.47 -0.83
CA PRO A 145 15.31 22.13 -0.42
C PRO A 145 13.79 21.97 -0.56
N ALA A 146 13.36 20.81 -1.07
CA ALA A 146 11.97 20.40 -1.04
C ALA A 146 11.66 19.78 0.32
N LEU A 147 11.02 20.58 1.19
CA LEU A 147 10.69 20.22 2.56
C LEU A 147 9.24 19.73 2.68
N ILE A 148 9.04 18.61 3.38
CA ILE A 148 7.74 17.97 3.63
C ILE A 148 7.45 17.94 5.12
N ASP A 149 6.27 18.41 5.51
CA ASP A 149 5.75 18.35 6.88
C ASP A 149 5.26 16.92 7.18
N ILE A 150 6.00 16.19 8.02
CA ILE A 150 5.70 14.79 8.33
C ILE A 150 4.39 14.63 9.11
N ASN A 151 3.99 15.63 9.90
CA ASN A 151 2.77 15.54 10.68
C ASN A 151 1.57 15.47 9.75
N LYS A 152 1.55 16.32 8.72
CA LYS A 152 0.48 16.34 7.72
C LYS A 152 0.60 15.18 6.73
N LEU A 153 1.82 14.79 6.35
CA LEU A 153 2.06 13.64 5.48
C LEU A 153 1.43 12.37 6.05
N ILE A 154 1.64 12.12 7.35
CA ILE A 154 1.12 10.93 8.03
C ILE A 154 -0.37 11.12 8.35
N THR A 155 -0.73 12.18 9.08
CA THR A 155 -2.10 12.30 9.64
C THR A 155 -3.18 12.65 8.63
N ARG A 156 -2.82 13.14 7.44
CA ARG A 156 -3.79 13.50 6.39
C ARG A 156 -3.74 12.61 5.18
N HIS A 157 -3.06 11.47 5.30
CA HIS A 157 -2.84 10.53 4.22
C HIS A 157 -2.09 11.13 3.03
N SER A 158 -1.54 10.27 2.19
CA SER A 158 -0.80 10.69 1.02
C SER A 158 -0.94 9.69 -0.11
N ALA A 159 -0.64 10.13 -1.33
CA ALA A 159 -0.58 9.26 -2.50
C ALA A 159 0.69 9.51 -3.30
N VAL A 160 1.33 8.44 -3.75
CA VAL A 160 2.47 8.47 -4.68
C VAL A 160 2.03 7.83 -5.99
N LEU A 161 1.90 8.65 -7.04
CA LEU A 161 1.25 8.27 -8.29
C LEU A 161 2.20 8.46 -9.46
N GLY A 162 2.28 7.48 -10.38
CA GLY A 162 3.19 7.57 -11.53
C GLY A 162 3.27 6.29 -12.35
N THR A 163 3.53 6.39 -13.65
CA THR A 163 3.69 5.20 -14.51
C THR A 163 4.92 4.37 -14.13
N THR A 164 5.03 3.15 -14.65
CA THR A 164 6.24 2.32 -14.53
C THR A 164 7.47 3.09 -15.02
N GLY A 165 8.60 2.96 -14.33
CA GLY A 165 9.85 3.66 -14.65
C GLY A 165 9.85 5.18 -14.39
N SER A 166 8.79 5.76 -13.82
CA SER A 166 8.74 7.20 -13.46
C SER A 166 9.56 7.52 -12.20
N GLY A 167 9.88 6.52 -11.37
CA GLY A 167 10.57 6.68 -10.10
C GLY A 167 9.68 6.55 -8.85
N LYS A 168 8.49 5.95 -8.95
CA LYS A 168 7.59 5.74 -7.79
C LYS A 168 8.28 5.06 -6.61
N SER A 169 8.84 3.87 -6.83
CA SER A 169 9.46 3.09 -5.75
C SER A 169 10.62 3.85 -5.11
N THR A 170 11.42 4.55 -5.93
CA THR A 170 12.47 5.46 -5.46
C THR A 170 11.92 6.59 -4.60
N THR A 171 10.81 7.22 -4.99
CA THR A 171 10.17 8.29 -4.21
C THR A 171 9.63 7.76 -2.88
N VAL A 172 8.94 6.62 -2.89
CA VAL A 172 8.47 5.95 -1.67
C VAL A 172 9.64 5.65 -0.74
N ALA A 173 10.71 5.06 -1.29
CA ALA A 173 11.89 4.72 -0.53
C ALA A 173 12.55 5.96 0.09
N SER A 174 12.66 7.05 -0.67
CA SER A 174 13.23 8.31 -0.21
C SER A 174 12.38 8.97 0.89
N ILE A 175 11.05 8.86 0.81
CA ILE A 175 10.15 9.33 1.86
C ILE A 175 10.37 8.52 3.13
N ILE A 176 10.29 7.18 3.05
CA ILE A 176 10.45 6.27 4.18
C ILE A 176 11.83 6.44 4.83
N ASP A 177 12.90 6.55 4.04
CA ASP A 177 14.25 6.78 4.54
C ASP A 177 14.35 8.08 5.35
N ALA A 178 13.76 9.17 4.82
CA ALA A 178 13.78 10.48 5.47
C ALA A 178 13.03 10.52 6.81
N ILE A 179 12.00 9.67 6.99
CA ILE A 179 11.20 9.61 8.23
C ILE A 179 11.60 8.43 9.15
N SER A 180 12.60 7.63 8.79
CA SER A 180 13.07 6.46 9.55
C SER A 180 14.37 6.70 10.33
N ASP A 181 14.89 7.93 10.34
CA ASP A 181 16.06 8.29 11.16
C ASP A 181 15.73 8.13 12.66
N LYS A 182 16.26 7.08 13.30
CA LYS A 182 16.05 6.79 14.73
C LYS A 182 16.57 7.87 15.67
N LYS A 183 17.58 8.66 15.27
CA LYS A 183 18.09 9.75 16.12
C LYS A 183 17.10 10.90 16.14
N ARG A 184 16.49 11.20 14.99
CA ARG A 184 15.50 12.28 14.85
C ARG A 184 14.11 11.84 15.29
N TYR A 185 13.73 10.61 14.98
CA TYR A 185 12.40 10.02 15.18
C TYR A 185 12.51 8.65 15.85
N PRO A 186 12.84 8.59 17.15
CA PRO A 186 13.11 7.33 17.87
C PRO A 186 11.89 6.40 17.98
N SER A 187 10.68 6.92 17.76
CA SER A 187 9.43 6.16 17.77
C SER A 187 8.74 6.15 16.39
N SER A 188 9.51 6.36 15.30
CA SER A 188 8.98 6.21 13.95
C SER A 188 8.43 4.79 13.75
N ARG A 189 7.27 4.68 13.12
CA ARG A 189 6.54 3.42 12.94
C ARG A 189 5.91 3.40 11.55
N ILE A 190 6.47 2.57 10.69
CA ILE A 190 6.09 2.45 9.29
C ILE A 190 5.82 0.98 9.02
N LEU A 191 4.64 0.66 8.52
CA LEU A 191 4.28 -0.69 8.07
C LEU A 191 4.04 -0.64 6.58
N MET A 192 4.80 -1.43 5.83
CA MET A 192 4.75 -1.47 4.38
C MET A 192 4.21 -2.82 3.91
N LEU A 193 3.21 -2.77 3.03
CA LEU A 193 2.74 -3.92 2.27
C LEU A 193 3.44 -3.88 0.91
N ASP A 194 4.36 -4.81 0.69
CA ASP A 194 5.23 -4.88 -0.51
C ASP A 194 4.78 -6.07 -1.37
N LEU A 195 4.10 -5.83 -2.48
CA LEU A 195 3.53 -6.92 -3.30
C LEU A 195 4.57 -7.56 -4.22
N HIS A 196 5.68 -6.89 -4.46
CA HIS A 196 6.72 -7.33 -5.39
C HIS A 196 8.03 -7.71 -4.70
N GLY A 197 8.21 -7.37 -3.42
CA GLY A 197 9.42 -7.65 -2.65
C GLY A 197 10.59 -6.72 -2.98
N GLU A 198 10.32 -5.52 -3.51
CA GLU A 198 11.34 -4.58 -4.01
C GLU A 198 12.13 -3.88 -2.88
N TYR A 199 11.59 -3.84 -1.66
CA TYR A 199 12.06 -2.92 -0.61
C TYR A 199 12.92 -3.58 0.46
N GLY A 200 12.94 -4.91 0.55
CA GLY A 200 13.74 -5.65 1.54
C GLY A 200 15.22 -5.24 1.53
N ARG A 201 15.81 -5.13 0.34
CA ARG A 201 17.20 -4.66 0.17
C ARG A 201 17.39 -3.20 0.57
N SER A 202 16.43 -2.34 0.25
CA SER A 202 16.51 -0.89 0.49
C SER A 202 16.65 -0.56 1.98
N PHE A 203 16.03 -1.35 2.84
CA PHE A 203 15.92 -1.06 4.27
C PHE A 203 16.54 -2.12 5.19
N LYS A 204 17.40 -3.00 4.67
CA LYS A 204 18.02 -4.13 5.42
C LYS A 204 18.56 -3.78 6.82
N ASP A 205 19.04 -2.55 7.05
CA ASP A 205 19.63 -2.10 8.32
C ASP A 205 18.62 -1.36 9.24
N LYS A 206 17.40 -1.11 8.73
CA LYS A 206 16.35 -0.27 9.34
C LYS A 206 14.97 -0.95 9.37
N SER A 207 14.83 -2.16 8.84
CA SER A 207 13.55 -2.87 8.79
C SER A 207 13.59 -4.26 9.40
N ASN A 208 12.41 -4.72 9.83
CA ASN A 208 12.10 -6.14 9.93
C ASN A 208 11.36 -6.56 8.65
N LEU A 209 11.83 -7.61 7.99
CA LEU A 209 11.23 -8.13 6.76
C LEU A 209 10.49 -9.44 7.06
N PHE A 210 9.17 -9.46 6.88
CA PHE A 210 8.34 -10.66 7.00
C PHE A 210 7.97 -11.17 5.61
N LYS A 211 8.18 -12.45 5.34
CA LYS A 211 7.87 -13.09 4.06
C LYS A 211 7.38 -14.52 4.27
N ILE A 212 6.57 -15.03 3.35
CA ILE A 212 6.21 -16.45 3.29
C ILE A 212 7.40 -17.27 2.80
N ASN A 213 7.67 -18.40 3.46
CA ASN A 213 8.83 -19.27 3.22
C ASN A 213 10.15 -18.49 3.37
N SER A 214 10.25 -17.76 4.48
CA SER A 214 11.47 -17.04 4.87
C SER A 214 12.68 -17.96 4.90
N ASP A 215 13.84 -17.43 4.50
CA ASP A 215 15.09 -18.17 4.49
C ASP A 215 15.99 -17.73 5.65
N PRO A 216 16.22 -18.60 6.64
CA PRO A 216 17.11 -18.29 7.77
C PRO A 216 18.56 -18.03 7.35
N THR A 217 18.94 -18.44 6.14
CA THR A 217 20.29 -18.26 5.58
C THR A 217 20.40 -17.05 4.65
N ALA A 218 19.31 -16.32 4.44
CA ALA A 218 19.31 -15.13 3.59
C ALA A 218 20.33 -14.09 4.08
N ARG A 219 20.94 -13.38 3.12
CA ARG A 219 21.88 -12.29 3.40
C ARG A 219 21.22 -11.14 4.17
N ILE A 220 19.91 -10.99 4.04
CA ILE A 220 19.08 -10.03 4.78
C ILE A 220 18.28 -10.86 5.77
N PRO A 221 18.23 -10.52 7.07
CA PRO A 221 17.39 -11.23 8.02
C PRO A 221 15.93 -11.23 7.58
N GLU A 222 15.42 -12.41 7.19
CA GLU A 222 14.03 -12.65 6.84
C GLU A 222 13.32 -13.29 8.05
N LEU A 223 12.09 -12.88 8.32
CA LEU A 223 11.20 -13.46 9.32
C LEU A 223 10.01 -14.10 8.60
N GLU A 224 9.49 -15.20 9.16
CA GLU A 224 8.30 -15.84 8.60
C GLU A 224 7.07 -14.95 8.81
N LEU A 225 6.35 -14.68 7.73
CA LEU A 225 5.06 -14.00 7.80
C LEU A 225 4.00 -14.98 8.32
N TYR A 226 3.29 -14.61 9.38
CA TYR A 226 2.15 -15.36 9.89
C TYR A 226 0.91 -14.48 9.98
N ILE A 227 -0.25 -15.01 9.58
CA ILE A 227 -1.56 -14.38 9.74
C ILE A 227 -2.51 -15.45 10.27
N PRO A 228 -2.62 -15.61 11.61
CA PRO A 228 -3.37 -16.70 12.19
C PRO A 228 -4.83 -16.68 11.72
N TYR A 229 -5.31 -17.78 11.14
CA TYR A 229 -6.68 -17.87 10.59
C TYR A 229 -7.77 -17.48 11.60
N TRP A 230 -7.51 -17.66 12.90
CA TRP A 230 -8.47 -17.34 13.96
C TRP A 230 -8.52 -15.85 14.33
N ALA A 231 -7.58 -15.03 13.83
CA ALA A 231 -7.60 -13.57 13.91
C ALA A 231 -8.33 -12.90 12.71
N LEU A 232 -8.64 -13.68 11.68
CA LEU A 232 -9.51 -13.25 10.58
C LEU A 232 -10.95 -13.10 11.08
N ASN A 233 -11.68 -12.14 10.53
CA ASN A 233 -13.13 -12.14 10.70
C ASN A 233 -13.74 -13.30 9.89
N PHE A 234 -15.01 -13.58 10.14
CA PHE A 234 -15.65 -14.74 9.56
C PHE A 234 -15.70 -14.67 8.02
N GLU A 235 -16.03 -13.53 7.42
CA GLU A 235 -16.04 -13.39 5.95
C GLU A 235 -14.65 -13.61 5.33
N GLU A 236 -13.62 -12.99 5.92
CA GLU A 236 -12.23 -13.15 5.49
C GLU A 236 -11.80 -14.62 5.60
N LEU A 237 -12.13 -15.27 6.71
CA LEU A 237 -11.84 -16.69 6.91
C LEU A 237 -12.53 -17.55 5.85
N MET A 238 -13.82 -17.34 5.58
CA MET A 238 -14.55 -18.11 4.57
C MET A 238 -13.93 -17.93 3.18
N TYR A 239 -13.57 -16.70 2.81
CA TYR A 239 -12.94 -16.44 1.52
C TYR A 239 -11.52 -17.06 1.42
N VAL A 240 -10.73 -16.98 2.50
CA VAL A 240 -9.39 -17.64 2.55
C VAL A 240 -9.51 -19.16 2.59
N CYS A 241 -10.61 -19.73 3.11
CA CYS A 241 -10.87 -21.17 3.08
C CYS A 241 -11.38 -21.66 1.72
N PHE A 242 -12.27 -20.90 1.07
CA PHE A 242 -13.07 -21.42 -0.05
C PHE A 242 -12.89 -20.65 -1.37
N GLY A 243 -12.41 -19.40 -1.32
CA GLY A 243 -12.22 -18.52 -2.49
C GLY A 243 -13.50 -17.82 -2.97
N GLU A 244 -14.63 -18.08 -2.31
CA GLU A 244 -15.93 -17.51 -2.63
C GLU A 244 -16.80 -17.45 -1.37
N SER A 245 -17.91 -16.70 -1.44
CA SER A 245 -18.88 -16.64 -0.36
C SER A 245 -19.75 -17.90 -0.33
N LEU A 246 -20.08 -18.35 0.89
CA LEU A 246 -20.99 -19.48 1.10
C LEU A 246 -22.45 -19.02 1.05
N PRO A 247 -23.40 -19.90 0.68
CA PRO A 247 -24.81 -19.62 0.87
C PRO A 247 -25.16 -19.48 2.36
N ASP A 248 -26.18 -18.68 2.68
CA ASP A 248 -26.49 -18.26 4.05
C ASP A 248 -26.72 -19.42 5.04
N LYS A 249 -27.28 -20.54 4.57
CA LYS A 249 -27.53 -21.71 5.41
C LYS A 249 -26.22 -22.34 5.89
N GLU A 250 -25.32 -22.64 4.96
CA GLU A 250 -24.00 -23.21 5.23
C GLU A 250 -23.14 -22.25 6.04
N LYS A 251 -23.25 -20.95 5.72
CA LYS A 251 -22.60 -19.85 6.44
C LYS A 251 -22.97 -19.83 7.92
N ASN A 252 -24.27 -19.81 8.24
CA ASN A 252 -24.76 -19.79 9.62
C ASN A 252 -24.34 -21.04 10.39
N MET A 253 -24.37 -22.21 9.74
CA MET A 253 -23.92 -23.46 10.35
C MET A 253 -22.43 -23.41 10.73
N LEU A 254 -21.55 -22.99 9.80
CA LEU A 254 -20.11 -22.88 10.10
C LEU A 254 -19.84 -21.83 11.17
N MET A 255 -20.57 -20.72 11.15
CA MET A 255 -20.49 -19.69 12.17
C MET A 255 -20.78 -20.25 13.57
N GLU A 256 -21.86 -21.03 13.72
CA GLU A 256 -22.22 -21.68 14.99
C GLU A 256 -21.15 -22.70 15.44
N ARG A 257 -20.64 -23.52 14.52
CA ARG A 257 -19.58 -24.51 14.81
C ARG A 257 -18.30 -23.84 15.29
N ILE A 258 -17.83 -22.80 14.60
CA ILE A 258 -16.62 -22.06 14.96
C ILE A 258 -16.82 -21.34 16.30
N HIS A 259 -17.97 -20.69 16.50
CA HIS A 259 -18.29 -20.04 17.78
C HIS A 259 -18.20 -21.03 18.94
N LYS A 260 -18.80 -22.22 18.80
CA LYS A 260 -18.73 -23.27 19.82
C LYS A 260 -17.29 -23.70 20.12
N LEU A 261 -16.45 -23.88 19.10
CA LEU A 261 -15.03 -24.23 19.29
C LEU A 261 -14.26 -23.12 20.03
N LYS A 262 -14.52 -21.86 19.69
CA LYS A 262 -13.92 -20.71 20.39
C LYS A 262 -14.38 -20.63 21.85
N VAL A 263 -15.65 -20.90 22.14
CA VAL A 263 -16.17 -20.97 23.52
C VAL A 263 -15.47 -22.08 24.32
N ILE A 264 -15.31 -23.27 23.74
CA ILE A 264 -14.61 -24.38 24.39
C ILE A 264 -13.16 -23.98 24.68
N ASN A 265 -12.47 -23.40 23.69
CA ASN A 265 -11.09 -22.97 23.85
C ASN A 265 -10.95 -21.93 24.97
N LEU A 266 -11.80 -20.89 24.99
CA LEU A 266 -11.76 -19.83 25.99
C LEU A 266 -12.04 -20.33 27.42
N LYS A 267 -12.91 -21.35 27.58
CA LYS A 267 -13.17 -21.95 28.89
C LYS A 267 -11.95 -22.71 29.42
N SER A 268 -11.25 -23.44 28.54
CA SER A 268 -10.04 -24.19 28.90
C SER A 268 -8.81 -23.28 29.06
N HIS A 269 -8.74 -22.20 28.28
CA HIS A 269 -7.64 -21.24 28.23
C HIS A 269 -8.18 -19.81 28.36
N PRO A 270 -8.54 -19.35 29.57
CA PRO A 270 -9.08 -18.01 29.78
C PRO A 270 -8.11 -16.91 29.29
N LYS A 271 -8.66 -15.91 28.60
CA LYS A 271 -7.91 -14.75 28.09
C LYS A 271 -8.47 -13.45 28.65
N THR A 272 -7.58 -12.55 29.08
CA THR A 272 -7.97 -11.22 29.55
C THR A 272 -8.64 -10.42 28.43
N GLY A 273 -9.75 -9.77 28.73
CA GLY A 273 -10.53 -9.00 27.74
C GLY A 273 -11.52 -9.82 26.93
N CYS A 274 -11.58 -11.14 27.11
CA CYS A 274 -12.58 -12.01 26.52
C CYS A 274 -13.55 -12.55 27.58
N ASN A 275 -14.84 -12.55 27.27
CA ASN A 275 -15.87 -13.21 28.07
C ASN A 275 -16.70 -14.11 27.14
N VAL A 276 -17.05 -15.31 27.60
CA VAL A 276 -17.90 -16.27 26.89
C VAL A 276 -19.24 -15.63 26.49
N ASP A 277 -19.84 -14.80 27.35
CA ASP A 277 -21.15 -14.19 27.10
C ASP A 277 -21.14 -13.12 26.01
N SER A 278 -19.97 -12.51 25.75
CA SER A 278 -19.78 -11.48 24.73
C SER A 278 -18.97 -11.96 23.53
N LEU A 279 -18.61 -13.25 23.50
CA LEU A 279 -17.78 -13.82 22.45
C LEU A 279 -18.56 -13.91 21.14
N SER A 280 -17.99 -13.36 20.07
CA SER A 280 -18.50 -13.51 18.71
C SER A 280 -17.62 -14.46 17.89
N VAL A 281 -18.10 -14.87 16.72
CA VAL A 281 -17.29 -15.64 15.76
C VAL A 281 -16.06 -14.85 15.29
N ASP A 282 -16.12 -13.51 15.28
CA ASP A 282 -15.03 -12.62 14.87
C ASP A 282 -14.03 -12.31 15.98
N SER A 283 -14.32 -12.73 17.21
CA SER A 283 -13.39 -12.53 18.33
C SER A 283 -12.10 -13.33 18.08
N PRO A 284 -10.90 -12.76 18.27
CA PRO A 284 -9.63 -13.41 17.96
C PRO A 284 -9.26 -14.45 19.03
N VAL A 285 -10.04 -15.52 19.11
CA VAL A 285 -9.84 -16.65 20.02
C VAL A 285 -9.47 -17.89 19.19
N PRO A 286 -8.41 -18.62 19.56
CA PRO A 286 -7.97 -19.77 18.81
C PRO A 286 -8.99 -20.92 18.79
N PHE A 287 -9.01 -21.66 17.67
CA PHE A 287 -9.71 -22.93 17.49
C PHE A 287 -8.93 -23.76 16.46
N ASP A 288 -9.02 -25.09 16.45
CA ASP A 288 -8.30 -25.91 15.44
C ASP A 288 -9.12 -26.06 14.15
N ILE A 289 -8.69 -25.37 13.09
CA ILE A 289 -9.36 -25.44 11.77
C ILE A 289 -9.13 -26.77 11.05
N HIS A 290 -7.99 -27.43 11.28
CA HIS A 290 -7.70 -28.74 10.70
C HIS A 290 -8.63 -29.80 11.29
N LYS A 291 -8.85 -29.73 12.60
CA LYS A 291 -9.80 -30.61 13.28
C LYS A 291 -11.23 -30.34 12.84
N LEU A 292 -11.64 -29.06 12.76
CA LEU A 292 -12.96 -28.67 12.25
C LEU A 292 -13.20 -29.21 10.83
N TRP A 293 -12.23 -29.04 9.93
CA TRP A 293 -12.31 -29.57 8.56
C TRP A 293 -12.52 -31.08 8.55
N TYR A 294 -11.72 -31.82 9.33
CA TYR A 294 -11.77 -33.29 9.37
C TYR A 294 -13.11 -33.79 9.94
N ASP A 295 -13.62 -33.17 10.99
CA ASP A 295 -14.91 -33.53 11.58
C ASP A 295 -16.06 -33.27 10.59
N LEU A 296 -16.05 -32.12 9.90
CA LEU A 296 -17.03 -31.82 8.84
C LEU A 296 -16.90 -32.76 7.64
N TYR A 297 -15.67 -33.20 7.31
CA TYR A 297 -15.43 -34.17 6.25
C TYR A 297 -16.03 -35.52 6.58
N ILE A 298 -15.87 -36.01 7.83
CA ILE A 298 -16.52 -37.24 8.31
C ILE A 298 -18.04 -37.08 8.29
N GLU A 299 -18.59 -35.96 8.76
CA GLU A 299 -20.05 -35.72 8.76
C GLU A 299 -20.62 -35.75 7.34
N THR A 300 -19.85 -35.28 6.35
CA THR A 300 -20.30 -35.14 4.95
C THR A 300 -20.08 -36.42 4.13
N TYR A 301 -18.90 -37.03 4.20
CA TYR A 301 -18.48 -38.14 3.34
C TYR A 301 -18.37 -39.48 4.06
N GLY A 302 -18.36 -39.47 5.39
CA GLY A 302 -18.18 -40.67 6.19
C GLY A 302 -19.24 -41.73 5.91
N THR A 303 -18.81 -42.99 5.96
CA THR A 303 -19.69 -44.15 6.05
C THR A 303 -19.43 -44.89 7.37
N TYR A 304 -20.42 -45.63 7.85
CA TYR A 304 -20.35 -46.36 9.10
C TYR A 304 -21.03 -47.72 8.99
N TYR A 305 -20.57 -48.69 9.79
CA TYR A 305 -21.23 -49.99 9.92
C TYR A 305 -22.51 -49.84 10.75
N LYS A 306 -23.65 -50.20 10.18
CA LYS A 306 -24.93 -50.20 10.90
C LYS A 306 -25.01 -51.44 11.78
N ARG A 307 -24.76 -51.25 13.08
CA ARG A 307 -24.89 -52.26 14.13
C ARG A 307 -25.85 -51.76 15.21
N ASP A 308 -26.65 -52.67 15.77
CA ASP A 308 -27.61 -52.31 16.81
C ASP A 308 -26.88 -51.84 18.08
N GLY A 309 -27.19 -50.62 18.54
CA GLY A 309 -26.64 -50.04 19.77
C GLY A 309 -25.35 -49.23 19.61
N GLU A 310 -24.67 -49.28 18.46
CA GLU A 310 -23.47 -48.46 18.19
C GLU A 310 -23.85 -47.11 17.56
N LYS A 311 -23.16 -46.03 17.96
CA LYS A 311 -23.37 -44.71 17.34
C LYS A 311 -22.60 -44.62 16.01
N PRO A 312 -23.15 -43.93 14.99
CA PRO A 312 -22.52 -43.82 13.68
C PRO A 312 -21.06 -43.33 13.67
N LEU A 313 -20.71 -42.39 14.55
CA LEU A 313 -19.34 -41.84 14.65
C LEU A 313 -18.37 -42.77 15.39
N GLU A 314 -18.87 -43.76 16.11
CA GLU A 314 -18.06 -44.75 16.85
C GLU A 314 -17.76 -45.99 15.98
N SER A 315 -18.46 -46.17 14.85
CA SER A 315 -18.37 -47.34 13.96
C SER A 315 -18.03 -47.00 12.50
N LEU A 316 -17.16 -46.00 12.29
CA LEU A 316 -16.76 -45.54 10.95
C LEU A 316 -16.15 -46.67 10.10
N ALA A 317 -16.59 -46.77 8.85
CA ALA A 317 -16.18 -47.79 7.90
C ALA A 317 -15.06 -47.27 7.00
N PHE A 318 -13.84 -47.20 7.53
CA PHE A 318 -12.65 -46.85 6.75
C PHE A 318 -12.31 -47.92 5.72
N ASP A 319 -11.85 -47.46 4.56
CA ASP A 319 -11.21 -48.34 3.59
C ASP A 319 -9.79 -48.72 4.06
N VAL A 320 -9.16 -49.69 3.42
CA VAL A 320 -7.82 -50.18 3.79
C VAL A 320 -6.83 -50.02 2.63
N ASP A 321 -5.56 -49.82 2.97
CA ASP A 321 -4.47 -49.84 1.99
C ASP A 321 -4.09 -51.27 1.57
N ASP A 322 -3.09 -51.39 0.70
CA ASP A 322 -2.57 -52.69 0.22
C ASP A 322 -2.00 -53.57 1.35
N ASN A 323 -1.67 -52.98 2.50
CA ASN A 323 -1.16 -53.68 3.68
C ASN A 323 -2.26 -54.05 4.70
N GLY A 324 -3.51 -53.66 4.43
CA GLY A 324 -4.65 -53.86 5.33
C GLY A 324 -4.77 -52.82 6.45
N GLU A 325 -4.00 -51.74 6.42
CA GLU A 325 -4.09 -50.64 7.38
C GLU A 325 -5.25 -49.70 7.01
N GLN A 326 -5.99 -49.23 8.03
CA GLN A 326 -7.13 -48.34 7.79
C GLN A 326 -6.68 -46.96 7.28
N LEU A 327 -7.32 -46.50 6.22
CA LEU A 327 -7.10 -45.19 5.60
C LEU A 327 -7.83 -44.08 6.37
N VAL A 328 -7.46 -43.89 7.64
CA VAL A 328 -8.05 -42.89 8.56
C VAL A 328 -7.65 -41.45 8.25
N GLY A 329 -6.71 -41.26 7.33
CA GLY A 329 -6.15 -39.95 6.98
C GLY A 329 -5.32 -39.32 8.11
N ASN A 330 -5.02 -38.04 7.98
CA ASN A 330 -4.30 -37.26 8.99
C ASN A 330 -4.79 -35.82 8.96
N TYR A 331 -5.61 -35.45 9.94
CA TYR A 331 -6.21 -34.12 9.98
C TYR A 331 -5.17 -33.01 10.09
N ARG A 332 -4.09 -33.19 10.86
CA ARG A 332 -3.04 -32.18 11.06
C ARG A 332 -2.33 -31.81 9.77
N ASN A 333 -2.19 -32.78 8.88
CA ASN A 333 -1.60 -32.60 7.55
C ASN A 333 -2.67 -32.39 6.48
N GLY A 334 -3.94 -32.17 6.83
CA GLY A 334 -5.04 -32.00 5.87
C GLY A 334 -5.28 -33.21 4.97
N ILE A 335 -4.87 -34.42 5.35
CA ILE A 335 -5.06 -35.66 4.58
C ILE A 335 -6.43 -36.25 4.94
N ALA A 336 -7.28 -36.43 3.93
CA ALA A 336 -8.66 -36.89 4.13
C ALA A 336 -8.70 -38.40 4.43
N PRO A 337 -9.65 -38.86 5.28
CA PRO A 337 -9.95 -40.28 5.41
C PRO A 337 -10.62 -40.82 4.15
N ILE A 338 -10.42 -42.11 3.86
CA ILE A 338 -11.10 -42.83 2.78
C ILE A 338 -12.05 -43.85 3.42
N PHE A 339 -13.30 -43.84 2.95
CA PHE A 339 -14.37 -44.67 3.49
C PHE A 339 -14.81 -45.73 2.49
N LYS A 340 -15.28 -46.87 3.02
CA LYS A 340 -15.89 -47.92 2.22
C LYS A 340 -17.18 -47.43 1.56
N ASN A 341 -17.44 -47.94 0.36
CA ASN A 341 -18.69 -47.70 -0.34
C ASN A 341 -19.90 -48.18 0.47
N VAL A 342 -21.02 -47.49 0.33
CA VAL A 342 -22.30 -47.86 0.94
C VAL A 342 -22.73 -49.24 0.45
N LYS A 343 -23.16 -50.07 1.40
CA LYS A 343 -23.68 -51.43 1.16
C LYS A 343 -25.02 -51.57 1.85
N ASN A 344 -26.09 -51.64 1.06
CA ASN A 344 -27.47 -51.64 1.54
C ASN A 344 -28.31 -52.79 0.96
N GLU A 345 -27.66 -53.91 0.65
CA GLU A 345 -28.37 -55.11 0.21
C GLU A 345 -29.13 -55.75 1.39
N LYS A 346 -30.31 -56.33 1.08
CA LYS A 346 -31.24 -56.83 2.12
C LYS A 346 -30.62 -57.94 2.98
N ASP A 347 -29.80 -58.79 2.35
CA ASP A 347 -29.26 -60.04 2.91
C ASP A 347 -27.75 -59.97 3.23
N ASP A 348 -27.11 -58.79 3.10
CA ASP A 348 -25.70 -58.60 3.47
C ASP A 348 -25.57 -58.47 5.00
N PRO A 349 -24.74 -59.29 5.67
CA PRO A 349 -24.49 -59.18 7.11
C PRO A 349 -23.79 -57.86 7.51
N GLU A 350 -23.08 -57.19 6.59
CA GLU A 350 -22.38 -55.92 6.85
C GLU A 350 -23.04 -54.73 6.11
N LYS A 351 -24.08 -54.17 6.73
CA LYS A 351 -24.73 -52.95 6.21
C LYS A 351 -23.86 -51.71 6.48
N ILE A 352 -23.55 -50.96 5.42
CA ILE A 352 -22.77 -49.72 5.48
C ILE A 352 -23.64 -48.56 5.01
N ASN A 353 -23.80 -47.54 5.83
CA ASN A 353 -24.59 -46.34 5.54
C ASN A 353 -23.76 -45.06 5.58
N HIS A 354 -24.24 -44.01 4.91
CA HIS A 354 -23.67 -42.66 5.06
C HIS A 354 -23.92 -42.09 6.45
N VAL A 355 -22.91 -41.47 7.06
CA VAL A 355 -23.04 -40.75 8.34
C VAL A 355 -24.10 -39.65 8.25
N SER A 356 -24.14 -38.91 7.14
CA SER A 356 -25.13 -37.85 6.87
C SER A 356 -26.59 -38.35 6.94
N SER A 357 -26.85 -39.61 6.60
CA SER A 357 -28.19 -40.19 6.71
C SER A 357 -28.64 -40.37 8.16
N ALA A 358 -27.72 -40.65 9.07
CA ALA A 358 -28.00 -40.80 10.49
C ALA A 358 -28.15 -39.45 11.21
N LEU A 359 -27.56 -38.38 10.64
CA LEU A 359 -27.64 -37.01 11.16
C LEU A 359 -28.88 -36.24 10.66
N GLY A 360 -29.91 -36.94 10.17
CA GLY A 360 -31.20 -36.34 9.80
C GLY A 360 -31.39 -36.02 8.32
N GLY A 361 -30.54 -36.55 7.43
CA GLY A 361 -30.80 -36.59 5.98
C GLY A 361 -30.72 -35.26 5.22
N SER A 362 -30.65 -34.12 5.90
CA SER A 362 -30.26 -32.85 5.28
C SER A 362 -28.73 -32.82 5.16
N GLY A 363 -28.18 -33.58 4.23
CA GLY A 363 -26.74 -33.56 3.94
C GLY A 363 -26.24 -32.13 3.85
N ILE A 364 -25.18 -31.82 4.59
CA ILE A 364 -24.56 -30.51 4.53
C ILE A 364 -23.98 -30.36 3.11
N ASN A 365 -24.51 -29.42 2.32
CA ASN A 365 -24.06 -29.22 0.95
C ASN A 365 -22.75 -28.42 0.89
N ILE A 366 -21.76 -28.85 1.68
CA ILE A 366 -20.43 -28.23 1.76
C ILE A 366 -19.31 -29.10 1.21
N GLY A 367 -19.64 -30.26 0.63
CA GLY A 367 -18.63 -31.21 0.16
C GLY A 367 -17.57 -30.58 -0.75
N ARG A 368 -17.98 -29.80 -1.76
CA ARG A 368 -17.05 -29.07 -2.64
C ARG A 368 -16.13 -28.14 -1.84
N TYR A 369 -16.67 -27.38 -0.89
CA TYR A 369 -15.91 -26.45 -0.06
C TYR A 369 -14.92 -27.17 0.86
N LEU A 370 -15.29 -28.33 1.41
CA LEU A 370 -14.40 -29.15 2.23
C LEU A 370 -13.25 -29.75 1.41
N VAL A 371 -13.49 -30.15 0.16
CA VAL A 371 -12.42 -30.59 -0.74
C VAL A 371 -11.44 -29.43 -1.01
N THR A 372 -11.96 -28.22 -1.27
CA THR A 372 -11.13 -27.01 -1.46
C THR A 372 -10.32 -26.68 -0.20
N LEU A 373 -10.95 -26.62 0.97
CA LEU A 373 -10.26 -26.34 2.24
C LEU A 373 -9.20 -27.39 2.53
N GLY A 374 -9.52 -28.68 2.39
CA GLY A 374 -8.56 -29.76 2.59
C GLY A 374 -7.34 -29.65 1.67
N ALA A 375 -7.53 -29.23 0.42
CA ALA A 375 -6.42 -28.94 -0.48
C ALA A 375 -5.57 -27.75 -0.01
N ARG A 376 -6.20 -26.65 0.44
CA ARG A 376 -5.48 -25.48 0.96
C ARG A 376 -4.70 -25.78 2.25
N LEU A 377 -5.25 -26.60 3.15
CA LEU A 377 -4.57 -27.05 4.38
C LEU A 377 -3.29 -27.86 4.10
N ARG A 378 -3.18 -28.51 2.93
CA ARG A 378 -2.01 -29.31 2.52
C ARG A 378 -0.91 -28.53 1.83
N LEU A 379 -1.25 -27.39 1.22
CA LEU A 379 -0.36 -26.70 0.29
C LEU A 379 0.55 -25.72 1.05
N PRO A 380 1.89 -25.87 0.97
CA PRO A 380 2.83 -25.05 1.75
C PRO A 380 2.63 -23.54 1.62
N ARG A 381 2.22 -23.06 0.44
CA ARG A 381 1.96 -21.64 0.18
C ARG A 381 0.85 -21.01 1.02
N TYR A 382 0.00 -21.81 1.69
CA TYR A 382 -1.03 -21.32 2.61
C TYR A 382 -0.66 -21.54 4.10
N ASN A 383 0.51 -22.10 4.40
CA ASN A 383 0.93 -22.37 5.78
C ASN A 383 1.02 -21.09 6.62
N PHE A 384 1.37 -19.96 6.02
CA PHE A 384 1.37 -18.66 6.70
C PHE A 384 0.02 -18.30 7.35
N VAL A 385 -1.09 -18.84 6.83
CA VAL A 385 -2.42 -18.70 7.43
C VAL A 385 -2.82 -19.94 8.23
N PHE A 386 -2.73 -21.13 7.62
CA PHE A 386 -3.32 -22.35 8.18
C PHE A 386 -2.40 -23.12 9.12
N ASP A 387 -1.09 -23.01 8.97
CA ASP A 387 -0.08 -23.59 9.86
C ASP A 387 0.87 -22.54 10.46
N PRO A 388 0.35 -21.53 11.19
CA PRO A 388 1.16 -20.47 11.75
C PRO A 388 1.83 -20.97 13.03
N THR A 389 2.95 -21.68 12.94
CA THR A 389 3.53 -22.52 14.01
C THR A 389 3.50 -21.93 15.44
N PRO A 390 3.90 -20.67 15.71
CA PRO A 390 3.81 -20.13 17.08
C PRO A 390 2.36 -19.84 17.52
N PHE A 391 1.44 -19.61 16.59
CA PHE A 391 0.03 -19.26 16.80
C PHE A 391 -0.94 -20.43 16.57
N ARG A 392 -0.45 -21.59 16.15
CA ARG A 392 -1.26 -22.78 15.86
C ARG A 392 -1.67 -23.46 17.17
N PRO A 393 -2.97 -23.74 17.39
CA PRO A 393 -3.40 -24.50 18.55
C PRO A 393 -2.90 -25.95 18.52
N ASP A 394 -2.41 -26.43 19.66
CA ASP A 394 -2.10 -27.84 19.88
C ASP A 394 -3.38 -28.69 20.02
N GLU A 395 -3.25 -29.98 20.37
CA GLU A 395 -4.39 -30.91 20.46
C GLU A 395 -5.35 -30.57 21.60
N HIS A 396 -4.87 -29.79 22.57
CA HIS A 396 -5.65 -29.30 23.71
C HIS A 396 -6.18 -27.88 23.46
N GLY A 397 -5.73 -27.21 22.40
CA GLY A 397 -6.11 -25.86 22.04
C GLY A 397 -5.19 -24.78 22.62
N ALA A 398 -4.07 -25.13 23.23
CA ALA A 398 -3.08 -24.17 23.72
C ALA A 398 -2.23 -23.62 22.56
N ILE A 399 -1.75 -22.38 22.69
CA ILE A 399 -0.90 -21.69 21.72
C ILE A 399 0.41 -21.26 22.38
N SER A 400 1.48 -21.16 21.60
CA SER A 400 2.79 -20.70 22.11
C SER A 400 2.90 -19.17 22.11
N ALA A 401 2.23 -18.50 21.17
CA ALA A 401 2.15 -17.05 21.05
C ALA A 401 0.72 -16.63 20.66
N ASP A 402 0.30 -15.45 21.11
CA ASP A 402 -1.03 -14.88 20.87
C ASP A 402 -0.95 -13.61 20.02
N VAL A 403 -2.09 -13.00 19.67
CA VAL A 403 -2.16 -11.81 18.81
C VAL A 403 -1.39 -10.61 19.37
N ASP A 404 -1.11 -10.55 20.67
CA ASP A 404 -0.24 -9.52 21.24
C ASP A 404 1.19 -9.60 20.67
N LYS A 405 1.73 -10.82 20.50
CA LYS A 405 3.02 -11.05 19.87
C LYS A 405 3.00 -10.69 18.39
N LEU A 406 1.93 -11.02 17.68
CA LEU A 406 1.74 -10.64 16.28
C LEU A 406 1.79 -9.11 16.10
N ILE A 407 1.06 -8.39 16.95
CA ILE A 407 1.03 -6.91 16.93
C ILE A 407 2.39 -6.33 17.35
N GLU A 408 3.06 -6.92 18.34
CA GLU A 408 4.42 -6.52 18.74
C GLU A 408 5.40 -6.65 17.56
N ASP A 409 5.36 -7.77 16.85
CA ASP A 409 6.24 -8.05 15.72
C ASP A 409 6.00 -7.07 14.56
N TRP A 410 4.74 -6.71 14.29
CA TRP A 410 4.41 -5.80 13.20
C TRP A 410 4.62 -4.32 13.52
N ILE A 411 4.28 -3.85 14.72
CA ILE A 411 4.27 -2.41 15.04
C ILE A 411 4.97 -2.03 16.36
N GLY A 412 5.41 -3.01 17.14
CA GLY A 412 6.12 -2.82 18.42
C GLY A 412 7.64 -2.98 18.31
N CYS A 413 8.18 -3.30 17.14
CA CYS A 413 9.58 -3.63 16.97
C CYS A 413 10.54 -2.43 17.17
N LYS A 414 11.83 -2.73 17.40
CA LYS A 414 12.89 -1.71 17.57
C LYS A 414 13.29 -1.01 16.27
N GLN A 415 12.89 -1.57 15.13
CA GLN A 415 13.15 -1.00 13.81
C GLN A 415 12.01 -0.04 13.44
N PRO A 416 12.29 1.10 12.78
CA PRO A 416 11.25 2.04 12.38
C PRO A 416 10.34 1.50 11.28
N ILE A 417 10.80 0.49 10.54
CA ILE A 417 10.13 -0.05 9.37
C ILE A 417 9.83 -1.53 9.60
N THR A 418 8.60 -1.93 9.29
CA THR A 418 8.20 -3.31 9.12
C THR A 418 7.75 -3.47 7.67
N ILE A 419 8.33 -4.44 6.96
CA ILE A 419 7.95 -4.78 5.59
C ILE A 419 7.26 -6.13 5.64
N LEU A 420 6.02 -6.19 5.16
CA LEU A 420 5.32 -7.43 4.86
C LEU A 420 5.47 -7.66 3.37
N ASP A 421 6.39 -8.54 2.99
CA ASP A 421 6.57 -9.00 1.62
C ASP A 421 5.49 -10.02 1.29
N LEU A 422 4.57 -9.60 0.42
CA LEU A 422 3.41 -10.34 -0.03
C LEU A 422 3.63 -10.97 -1.42
N SER A 423 4.83 -10.91 -1.99
CA SER A 423 5.14 -11.49 -3.31
C SER A 423 4.91 -13.00 -3.37
N GLY A 424 5.01 -13.69 -2.22
CA GLY A 424 4.73 -15.12 -2.10
C GLY A 424 3.25 -15.46 -1.80
N VAL A 425 2.39 -14.46 -1.58
CA VAL A 425 0.98 -14.70 -1.26
C VAL A 425 0.24 -15.13 -2.53
N PRO A 426 -0.57 -16.20 -2.47
CA PRO A 426 -1.37 -16.63 -3.62
C PRO A 426 -2.32 -15.51 -4.12
N SER A 427 -2.34 -15.29 -5.43
CA SER A 427 -3.08 -14.20 -6.07
C SER A 427 -4.59 -14.27 -5.87
N ASP A 428 -5.13 -15.46 -5.58
CA ASP A 428 -6.55 -15.68 -5.30
C ASP A 428 -6.99 -15.15 -3.93
N ILE A 429 -6.06 -14.97 -2.99
CA ILE A 429 -6.38 -14.48 -1.63
C ILE A 429 -5.69 -13.18 -1.24
N ILE A 430 -4.85 -12.60 -2.12
CA ILE A 430 -4.06 -11.39 -1.84
C ILE A 430 -4.92 -10.23 -1.32
N LYS A 431 -6.07 -9.96 -1.94
CA LYS A 431 -6.99 -8.88 -1.53
C LYS A 431 -7.49 -9.08 -0.11
N THR A 432 -7.90 -10.30 0.22
CA THR A 432 -8.43 -10.66 1.53
C THR A 432 -7.35 -10.62 2.60
N VAL A 433 -6.14 -11.09 2.28
CA VAL A 433 -4.97 -11.03 3.16
C VAL A 433 -4.60 -9.59 3.48
N VAL A 434 -4.49 -8.72 2.47
CA VAL A 434 -4.20 -7.29 2.66
C VAL A 434 -5.29 -6.63 3.51
N GLY A 435 -6.57 -6.89 3.21
CA GLY A 435 -7.69 -6.37 3.98
C GLY A 435 -7.65 -6.80 5.45
N ALA A 436 -7.36 -8.08 5.71
CA ALA A 436 -7.24 -8.61 7.06
C ALA A 436 -6.10 -7.97 7.85
N VAL A 437 -4.91 -7.85 7.26
CA VAL A 437 -3.76 -7.19 7.90
C VAL A 437 -4.11 -5.74 8.26
N LEU A 438 -4.66 -4.98 7.32
CA LEU A 438 -5.03 -3.59 7.54
C LEU A 438 -6.13 -3.46 8.60
N ARG A 439 -7.12 -4.37 8.62
CA ARG A 439 -8.18 -4.40 9.62
C ARG A 439 -7.61 -4.69 11.01
N ILE A 440 -6.79 -5.73 11.14
CA ILE A 440 -6.17 -6.12 12.41
C ILE A 440 -5.38 -4.95 12.99
N ILE A 441 -4.55 -4.28 12.18
CA ILE A 441 -3.77 -3.11 12.61
C ILE A 441 -4.69 -1.94 12.99
N TYR A 442 -5.70 -1.65 12.16
CA TYR A 442 -6.63 -0.56 12.42
C TYR A 442 -7.40 -0.77 13.74
N GLU A 443 -7.97 -1.95 13.94
CA GLU A 443 -8.74 -2.30 15.14
C GLU A 443 -7.84 -2.28 16.39
N ALA A 444 -6.64 -2.86 16.31
CA ALA A 444 -5.69 -2.85 17.41
C ALA A 444 -5.35 -1.41 17.84
N LEU A 445 -5.05 -0.51 16.89
CA LEU A 445 -4.72 0.88 17.19
C LEU A 445 -5.94 1.74 17.59
N PHE A 446 -7.11 1.44 17.05
CA PHE A 446 -8.37 2.11 17.39
C PHE A 446 -8.75 1.84 18.86
N TRP A 447 -8.69 0.58 19.30
CA TRP A 447 -9.04 0.20 20.67
C TRP A 447 -7.95 0.57 21.67
N SER A 448 -6.67 0.50 21.28
CA SER A 448 -5.55 0.91 22.12
C SER A 448 -5.25 2.42 22.13
N ARG A 449 -6.10 3.26 21.52
CA ARG A 449 -5.86 4.71 21.31
C ARG A 449 -5.50 5.54 22.55
N ASN A 450 -5.83 5.06 23.75
CA ASN A 450 -5.52 5.73 25.03
C ASN A 450 -4.30 5.11 25.74
N LEU A 451 -3.68 4.09 25.17
CA LEU A 451 -2.48 3.45 25.68
C LEU A 451 -1.25 4.05 25.00
N SER A 452 -0.09 3.93 25.65
CA SER A 452 1.18 4.43 25.10
C SER A 452 1.54 3.81 23.74
N GLN A 453 1.13 2.56 23.49
CA GLN A 453 1.38 1.87 22.22
C GLN A 453 0.35 2.20 21.12
N GLY A 454 -0.77 2.84 21.48
CA GLY A 454 -1.82 3.20 20.54
C GLY A 454 -1.43 4.32 19.58
N GLY A 455 -2.18 4.42 18.49
CA GLY A 455 -1.82 5.31 17.37
C GLY A 455 -1.80 6.80 17.71
N ARG A 456 -2.55 7.27 18.72
CA ARG A 456 -2.49 8.68 19.16
C ARG A 456 -1.16 9.07 19.79
N HIS A 457 -0.53 8.16 20.53
CA HIS A 457 0.77 8.38 21.14
C HIS A 457 1.91 8.03 20.18
N ARG A 458 1.71 7.01 19.34
CA ARG A 458 2.68 6.52 18.36
C ARG A 458 2.02 6.34 17.00
N PRO A 459 1.91 7.42 16.21
CA PRO A 459 1.30 7.37 14.89
C PRO A 459 2.01 6.36 13.99
N ILE A 460 1.24 5.72 13.12
CA ILE A 460 1.73 4.76 12.13
C ILE A 460 1.53 5.32 10.73
N LEU A 461 2.48 5.06 9.84
CA LEU A 461 2.30 5.19 8.40
C LEU A 461 2.11 3.80 7.78
N LEU A 462 0.93 3.55 7.22
CA LEU A 462 0.64 2.37 6.41
C LEU A 462 0.97 2.67 4.96
N VAL A 463 1.99 2.01 4.41
CA VAL A 463 2.41 2.14 3.01
C VAL A 463 1.83 1.00 2.21
N MET A 464 1.02 1.32 1.22
CA MET A 464 0.26 0.39 0.40
C MET A 464 0.78 0.44 -1.03
N GLU A 465 1.68 -0.50 -1.35
CA GLU A 465 2.26 -0.66 -2.68
C GLU A 465 1.22 -1.26 -3.65
N GLU A 466 1.35 -0.98 -4.95
CA GLU A 466 0.44 -1.43 -6.03
C GLU A 466 -1.05 -1.39 -5.67
N ALA A 467 -1.48 -0.31 -5.03
CA ALA A 467 -2.77 -0.25 -4.36
C ALA A 467 -3.99 -0.43 -5.29
N HIS A 468 -3.85 -0.19 -6.59
CA HIS A 468 -4.90 -0.46 -7.57
C HIS A 468 -5.27 -1.95 -7.68
N ILE A 469 -4.37 -2.88 -7.31
CA ILE A 469 -4.64 -4.33 -7.30
C ILE A 469 -5.77 -4.67 -6.31
N TYR A 470 -5.84 -3.98 -5.17
CA TYR A 470 -6.73 -4.35 -4.06
C TYR A 470 -7.59 -3.21 -3.50
N LEU A 471 -7.51 -1.98 -4.01
CA LEU A 471 -8.35 -0.85 -3.58
C LEU A 471 -9.32 -0.36 -4.66
N ASN A 472 -9.81 -1.27 -5.50
CA ASN A 472 -10.80 -0.97 -6.53
C ASN A 472 -12.20 -0.69 -5.94
N ASN A 473 -13.15 -0.27 -6.79
CA ASN A 473 -14.53 0.09 -6.40
C ASN A 473 -15.46 -1.11 -6.15
N ASP A 474 -14.93 -2.34 -6.07
CA ASP A 474 -15.74 -3.52 -5.82
C ASP A 474 -16.28 -3.48 -4.39
N LYS A 475 -17.62 -3.50 -4.23
CA LYS A 475 -18.28 -3.38 -2.91
C LYS A 475 -17.99 -4.55 -1.97
N GLU A 476 -17.59 -5.70 -2.50
CA GLU A 476 -17.23 -6.90 -1.73
C GLU A 476 -15.74 -6.94 -1.38
N ASN A 477 -14.96 -5.94 -1.82
CA ASN A 477 -13.53 -5.89 -1.56
C ASN A 477 -13.25 -5.34 -0.16
N MET A 478 -13.00 -6.26 0.78
CA MET A 478 -12.70 -5.96 2.18
C MET A 478 -11.52 -4.99 2.36
N ALA A 479 -10.48 -5.08 1.52
CA ALA A 479 -9.34 -4.16 1.60
C ALA A 479 -9.75 -2.72 1.27
N SER A 480 -10.53 -2.52 0.20
CA SER A 480 -11.06 -1.21 -0.19
C SER A 480 -11.93 -0.60 0.94
N MET A 481 -12.81 -1.40 1.54
CA MET A 481 -13.67 -0.95 2.65
C MET A 481 -12.88 -0.50 3.88
N VAL A 482 -11.88 -1.30 4.29
CA VAL A 482 -11.03 -0.98 5.45
C VAL A 482 -10.21 0.28 5.19
N VAL A 483 -9.62 0.42 4.00
CA VAL A 483 -8.83 1.61 3.67
C VAL A 483 -9.69 2.85 3.53
N GLU A 484 -10.91 2.74 2.99
CA GLU A 484 -11.86 3.86 2.98
C GLU A 484 -12.18 4.33 4.40
N ARG A 485 -12.35 3.41 5.35
CA ARG A 485 -12.52 3.74 6.77
C ARG A 485 -11.27 4.37 7.37
N ILE A 486 -10.07 3.86 7.06
CA ILE A 486 -8.80 4.46 7.48
C ILE A 486 -8.68 5.89 6.93
N ALA A 487 -9.02 6.11 5.67
CA ALA A 487 -8.91 7.42 5.02
C ALA A 487 -9.91 8.44 5.62
N LYS A 488 -11.11 8.00 6.01
CA LYS A 488 -12.14 8.85 6.64
C LYS A 488 -11.87 9.15 8.11
N GLU A 489 -11.33 8.18 8.87
CA GLU A 489 -11.29 8.24 10.34
C GLU A 489 -9.90 8.12 10.95
N GLY A 490 -8.93 7.54 10.23
CA GLY A 490 -7.60 7.19 10.72
C GLY A 490 -6.83 8.35 11.31
N ARG A 491 -7.01 9.57 10.77
CA ARG A 491 -6.47 10.82 11.31
C ARG A 491 -6.74 11.00 12.81
N LYS A 492 -7.94 10.65 13.30
CA LYS A 492 -8.33 10.80 14.73
C LYS A 492 -7.61 9.82 15.66
N TYR A 493 -7.02 8.77 15.08
CA TYR A 493 -6.38 7.67 15.79
C TYR A 493 -4.89 7.56 15.50
N GLY A 494 -4.31 8.51 14.75
CA GLY A 494 -2.90 8.51 14.36
C GLY A 494 -2.53 7.42 13.36
N ILE A 495 -3.48 7.01 12.52
CA ILE A 495 -3.27 6.01 11.46
C ILE A 495 -3.22 6.75 10.13
N GLY A 496 -2.01 6.90 9.58
CA GLY A 496 -1.76 7.47 8.28
C GLY A 496 -1.73 6.40 7.19
N ALA A 497 -2.10 6.79 5.97
CA ALA A 497 -2.10 5.93 4.80
C ALA A 497 -1.29 6.59 3.68
N MET A 498 -0.45 5.81 3.01
CA MET A 498 0.24 6.21 1.79
C MET A 498 -0.15 5.25 0.68
N ILE A 499 -0.93 5.73 -0.28
CA ILE A 499 -1.42 4.97 -1.43
C ILE A 499 -0.40 5.08 -2.56
N VAL A 500 0.22 3.97 -2.95
CA VAL A 500 1.20 3.94 -4.04
C VAL A 500 0.60 3.21 -5.23
N SER A 501 0.51 3.85 -6.39
CA SER A 501 -0.09 3.23 -7.57
C SER A 501 0.33 3.87 -8.89
N GLN A 502 0.38 3.07 -9.94
CA GLN A 502 0.56 3.47 -11.33
C GLN A 502 -0.73 3.78 -12.07
N ARG A 503 -1.88 3.30 -11.55
CA ARG A 503 -3.21 3.51 -12.13
C ARG A 503 -4.14 4.15 -11.10
N PRO A 504 -4.03 5.46 -10.84
CA PRO A 504 -4.94 6.15 -9.93
C PRO A 504 -6.42 6.01 -10.31
N SER A 505 -6.73 5.90 -11.60
CA SER A 505 -8.11 5.73 -12.08
C SER A 505 -8.77 4.41 -11.67
N GLU A 506 -8.00 3.38 -11.30
CA GLU A 506 -8.51 2.08 -10.84
C GLU A 506 -8.74 2.02 -9.32
N ILE A 507 -8.31 3.05 -8.58
CA ILE A 507 -8.48 3.14 -7.12
C ILE A 507 -9.83 3.78 -6.80
N ASN A 508 -10.46 3.36 -5.71
CA ASN A 508 -11.66 3.99 -5.18
C ASN A 508 -11.44 5.50 -4.97
N SER A 509 -12.27 6.30 -5.63
CA SER A 509 -12.16 7.77 -5.66
C SER A 509 -12.39 8.38 -4.27
N THR A 510 -13.14 7.70 -3.40
CA THR A 510 -13.31 8.09 -2.00
C THR A 510 -11.97 8.00 -1.25
N ILE A 511 -11.16 6.97 -1.49
CA ILE A 511 -9.84 6.83 -0.83
C ILE A 511 -8.90 7.94 -1.30
N LEU A 512 -8.81 8.16 -2.63
CA LEU A 512 -7.93 9.18 -3.18
C LEU A 512 -8.37 10.59 -2.78
N SER A 513 -9.67 10.91 -2.76
CA SER A 513 -10.16 12.24 -2.36
C SER A 513 -9.88 12.61 -0.90
N GLN A 514 -9.65 11.61 -0.03
CA GLN A 514 -9.23 11.83 1.35
C GLN A 514 -7.70 11.97 1.51
N CYS A 515 -6.91 11.75 0.46
CA CYS A 515 -5.47 11.97 0.50
C CYS A 515 -5.17 13.46 0.51
N GLY A 516 -4.60 13.95 1.60
CA GLY A 516 -4.26 15.37 1.76
C GLY A 516 -3.00 15.78 1.02
N THR A 517 -2.12 14.85 0.63
CA THR A 517 -0.86 15.15 -0.09
C THR A 517 -0.66 14.20 -1.27
N PHE A 518 -0.26 14.73 -2.43
CA PHE A 518 0.05 13.94 -3.61
C PHE A 518 1.48 14.18 -4.06
N PHE A 519 2.19 13.09 -4.35
CA PHE A 519 3.44 13.05 -5.09
C PHE A 519 3.11 12.50 -6.48
N ALA A 520 2.85 13.40 -7.42
CA ALA A 520 2.48 13.05 -8.78
C ALA A 520 3.73 13.05 -9.67
N LEU A 521 4.23 11.86 -9.98
CA LEU A 521 5.32 11.64 -10.94
C LEU A 521 4.75 11.58 -12.36
N ARG A 522 5.60 11.22 -13.32
CA ARG A 522 5.20 11.12 -14.73
C ARG A 522 3.95 10.25 -14.91
N LEU A 523 2.91 10.82 -15.51
CA LEU A 523 1.66 10.15 -15.87
C LEU A 523 1.29 10.51 -17.31
N THR A 524 1.17 9.50 -18.15
CA THR A 524 0.91 9.67 -19.59
C THR A 524 -0.57 9.52 -19.93
N ASN A 525 -1.29 8.64 -19.24
CA ASN A 525 -2.71 8.38 -19.46
C ASN A 525 -3.56 9.60 -19.06
N THR A 526 -4.45 10.03 -19.97
CA THR A 526 -5.35 11.17 -19.75
C THR A 526 -6.40 10.90 -18.67
N GLN A 527 -6.89 9.66 -18.53
CA GLN A 527 -7.83 9.29 -17.47
C GLN A 527 -7.18 9.41 -16.08
N ASP A 528 -5.96 8.89 -15.93
CA ASP A 528 -5.19 8.99 -14.69
C ASP A 528 -4.88 10.44 -14.31
N ARG A 529 -4.48 11.26 -15.29
CA ARG A 529 -4.29 12.70 -15.08
C ARG A 529 -5.59 13.41 -14.72
N GLY A 530 -6.68 13.08 -15.39
CA GLY A 530 -8.00 13.65 -15.11
C GLY A 530 -8.47 13.32 -13.70
N HIS A 531 -8.21 12.11 -13.21
CA HIS A 531 -8.53 11.71 -11.84
C HIS A 531 -7.67 12.45 -10.80
N ILE A 532 -6.42 12.75 -11.10
CA ILE A 532 -5.61 13.60 -10.20
C ILE A 532 -6.14 15.03 -10.25
N SER A 533 -6.40 15.57 -11.43
CA SER A 533 -6.95 16.92 -11.59
C SER A 533 -8.28 17.11 -10.85
N SER A 534 -9.15 16.11 -10.83
CA SER A 534 -10.46 16.20 -10.15
C SER A 534 -10.37 16.17 -8.62
N VAL A 535 -9.28 15.64 -8.08
CA VAL A 535 -9.02 15.64 -6.63
C VAL A 535 -8.32 16.93 -6.18
N LEU A 536 -7.68 17.64 -7.13
CA LEU A 536 -7.05 18.92 -6.88
C LEU A 536 -8.06 20.06 -7.02
N SER A 537 -7.75 21.21 -6.41
CA SER A 537 -8.53 22.42 -6.66
C SER A 537 -8.41 22.83 -8.14
N ASP A 538 -9.53 23.21 -8.75
CA ASP A 538 -9.69 23.49 -10.20
C ASP A 538 -8.60 24.39 -10.80
N ASN A 539 -7.97 25.21 -9.97
CA ASN A 539 -7.02 26.22 -10.40
C ASN A 539 -5.59 25.66 -10.62
N LEU A 540 -5.25 24.46 -10.12
CA LEU A 540 -3.93 23.80 -10.28
C LEU A 540 -3.79 22.95 -11.57
N ASN A 541 -4.79 22.94 -12.45
CA ASN A 541 -4.80 22.16 -13.69
C ASN A 541 -3.59 22.41 -14.61
N GLY A 542 -3.00 23.61 -14.57
CA GLY A 542 -1.77 23.91 -15.32
C GLY A 542 -0.57 23.03 -14.91
N LEU A 543 -0.50 22.62 -13.65
CA LEU A 543 0.56 21.74 -13.15
C LEU A 543 0.33 20.29 -13.57
N THR A 544 -0.91 19.80 -13.54
CA THR A 544 -1.21 18.41 -13.96
C THR A 544 -0.96 18.19 -15.45
N ASN A 545 -1.07 19.24 -16.27
CA ASN A 545 -0.67 19.21 -17.68
C ASN A 545 0.84 18.97 -17.89
N MET A 546 1.69 19.19 -16.89
CA MET A 546 3.12 18.88 -16.97
C MET A 546 3.44 17.41 -16.70
N LEU A 547 2.54 16.65 -16.08
CA LEU A 547 2.80 15.27 -15.68
C LEU A 547 3.35 14.38 -16.81
N PRO A 548 2.91 14.47 -18.07
CA PRO A 548 3.45 13.63 -19.14
C PRO A 548 4.93 13.86 -19.46
N ILE A 549 5.44 15.06 -19.21
CA ILE A 549 6.79 15.50 -19.62
C ILE A 549 7.81 15.52 -18.47
N LEU A 550 7.40 15.10 -17.26
CA LEU A 550 8.32 15.00 -16.12
C LEU A 550 9.44 13.98 -16.41
N LYS A 551 10.66 14.29 -15.96
CA LYS A 551 11.76 13.33 -16.03
C LYS A 551 11.60 12.25 -14.97
N THR A 552 12.25 11.10 -15.16
CA THR A 552 12.33 10.07 -14.12
C THR A 552 12.97 10.66 -12.86
N GLY A 553 12.34 10.44 -11.71
CA GLY A 553 12.78 11.03 -10.43
C GLY A 553 12.28 12.46 -10.17
N GLU A 554 11.51 13.06 -11.08
CA GLU A 554 10.79 14.30 -10.81
C GLU A 554 9.35 14.02 -10.37
N ALA A 555 8.87 14.81 -9.41
CA ALA A 555 7.50 14.77 -8.94
C ALA A 555 6.93 16.18 -8.78
N ILE A 556 5.65 16.34 -9.07
CA ILE A 556 4.86 17.48 -8.60
C ILE A 556 4.29 17.12 -7.24
N ILE A 557 4.70 17.86 -6.22
CA ILE A 557 4.25 17.65 -4.84
C ILE A 557 3.24 18.73 -4.49
N ILE A 558 2.05 18.32 -4.08
CA ILE A 558 0.90 19.17 -3.81
C ILE A 558 0.13 18.67 -2.60
N GLY A 559 -0.69 19.55 -2.02
CA GLY A 559 -1.51 19.22 -0.85
C GLY A 559 -0.95 19.79 0.44
N GLU A 560 -1.32 19.21 1.57
CA GLU A 560 -1.20 19.83 2.89
C GLU A 560 0.19 19.75 3.51
N ALA A 561 0.97 18.71 3.19
CA ALA A 561 2.32 18.52 3.73
C ALA A 561 3.38 19.48 3.14
N VAL A 562 3.01 20.28 2.14
CA VAL A 562 3.88 21.29 1.54
C VAL A 562 3.28 22.67 1.73
N LYS A 563 4.10 23.73 1.78
CA LYS A 563 3.58 25.11 1.86
C LYS A 563 3.03 25.56 0.51
N LEU A 564 3.72 25.25 -0.57
CA LEU A 564 3.33 25.54 -1.94
C LEU A 564 3.46 24.28 -2.81
N PRO A 565 2.62 24.12 -3.84
CA PRO A 565 2.85 23.21 -4.94
C PRO A 565 4.27 23.35 -5.49
N MET A 566 5.02 22.26 -5.61
CA MET A 566 6.41 22.33 -6.09
C MET A 566 6.75 21.19 -7.04
N ARG A 567 7.42 21.52 -8.15
CA ARG A 567 8.10 20.54 -8.99
C ARG A 567 9.46 20.24 -8.36
N THR A 568 9.63 19.00 -7.96
CA THR A 568 10.74 18.53 -7.14
C THR A 568 11.53 17.45 -7.87
N SER A 569 12.85 17.60 -7.89
CA SER A 569 13.78 16.50 -8.18
C SER A 569 14.03 15.72 -6.90
N ILE A 570 13.59 14.47 -6.85
CA ILE A 570 13.70 13.60 -5.68
C ILE A 570 15.13 13.08 -5.58
N SER A 571 15.71 13.19 -4.38
CA SER A 571 17.03 12.62 -4.08
C SER A 571 16.89 11.13 -3.80
N PRO A 572 17.42 10.25 -4.67
CA PRO A 572 17.33 8.81 -4.45
C PRO A 572 18.26 8.37 -3.31
N LEU A 573 17.95 7.22 -2.71
CA LEU A 573 18.90 6.53 -1.83
C LEU A 573 20.21 6.21 -2.58
N PRO A 574 21.33 6.04 -1.84
CA PRO A 574 22.57 5.54 -2.42
C PRO A 574 22.33 4.23 -3.19
N LYS A 575 23.03 4.03 -4.30
CA LYS A 575 22.84 2.87 -5.21
C LYS A 575 22.59 1.52 -4.53
N PRO A 576 23.34 1.08 -3.49
CA PRO A 576 23.13 -0.24 -2.88
C PRO A 576 21.79 -0.39 -2.13
N PHE A 577 21.15 0.72 -1.76
CA PHE A 577 19.89 0.80 -1.01
C PHE A 577 18.71 1.28 -1.87
N ARG A 578 18.87 1.31 -3.19
CA ARG A 578 17.74 1.61 -4.08
C ARG A 578 16.81 0.38 -4.17
N PRO A 579 15.50 0.58 -4.35
CA PRO A 579 14.56 -0.51 -4.59
C PRO A 579 14.94 -1.33 -5.82
N ASP A 580 14.63 -2.62 -5.77
CA ASP A 580 14.87 -3.56 -6.88
C ASP A 580 13.76 -3.48 -7.93
N SER A 581 13.46 -2.27 -8.38
CA SER A 581 12.34 -1.95 -9.28
C SER A 581 12.79 -1.82 -10.74
N GLN A 582 13.93 -2.40 -11.11
CA GLN A 582 14.49 -2.28 -12.45
C GLN A 582 13.92 -3.38 -13.36
N ASP A 583 13.65 -3.02 -14.61
CA ASP A 583 13.29 -4.02 -15.62
C ASP A 583 14.43 -5.04 -15.77
N PRO A 584 14.13 -6.31 -16.03
CA PRO A 584 15.15 -7.31 -16.29
C PRO A 584 16.05 -6.87 -17.45
N VAL A 585 17.37 -6.96 -17.27
CA VAL A 585 18.33 -6.61 -18.30
C VAL A 585 18.26 -7.64 -19.43
N VAL A 586 17.76 -7.22 -20.59
CA VAL A 586 17.69 -8.09 -21.78
C VAL A 586 19.05 -8.20 -22.46
N TYR A 587 19.84 -7.12 -22.49
CA TYR A 587 21.22 -7.12 -22.98
C TYR A 587 21.99 -6.03 -22.24
N ASP A 588 23.04 -6.42 -21.53
CA ASP A 588 23.86 -5.46 -20.79
C ASP A 588 24.80 -4.72 -21.75
N GLN A 589 24.87 -3.39 -21.60
CA GLN A 589 25.78 -2.56 -22.38
C GLN A 589 27.20 -2.54 -21.79
N PHE A 590 27.35 -2.95 -20.53
CA PHE A 590 28.63 -3.06 -19.84
C PHE A 590 29.19 -4.47 -19.98
N ALA A 591 30.52 -4.60 -19.93
CA ALA A 591 31.16 -5.91 -19.88
C ALA A 591 30.76 -6.65 -18.59
N LEU A 592 30.80 -7.98 -18.61
CA LEU A 592 30.44 -8.86 -17.47
C LEU A 592 31.15 -8.47 -16.16
N ASP A 593 32.39 -7.97 -16.25
CA ASP A 593 33.19 -7.58 -15.08
C ASP A 593 32.80 -6.21 -14.49
N ASP A 594 32.08 -5.38 -15.25
CA ASP A 594 31.71 -4.01 -14.89
C ASP A 594 30.24 -3.88 -14.43
N THR A 595 29.42 -4.91 -14.66
CA THR A 595 27.99 -4.91 -14.29
C THR A 595 27.76 -5.41 -12.86
N GLN A 596 26.83 -4.76 -12.15
CA GLN A 596 26.43 -5.18 -10.80
C GLN A 596 25.29 -6.20 -10.78
N ALA A 597 24.70 -6.50 -11.94
CA ALA A 597 23.63 -7.49 -12.11
C ALA A 597 23.78 -8.14 -13.50
N PRO A 598 24.82 -8.97 -13.70
CA PRO A 598 25.04 -9.64 -14.97
C PRO A 598 23.82 -10.47 -15.33
N GLY A 599 23.18 -10.14 -16.45
CA GLY A 599 21.98 -10.81 -16.94
C GLY A 599 21.72 -10.54 -18.41
N GLY A 600 20.81 -11.32 -19.00
CA GLY A 600 20.31 -11.10 -20.35
C GLY A 600 20.99 -11.93 -21.42
N TRP A 601 20.56 -11.70 -22.66
CA TRP A 601 20.93 -12.46 -23.87
C TRP A 601 22.40 -12.28 -24.29
N GLY A 602 23.14 -11.36 -23.66
CA GLY A 602 24.59 -11.22 -23.84
C GLY A 602 25.42 -12.27 -23.08
N ILE A 603 24.80 -13.00 -22.15
CA ILE A 603 25.44 -14.07 -21.38
C ILE A 603 25.23 -15.40 -22.12
N ALA A 604 26.31 -16.14 -22.35
CA ALA A 604 26.21 -17.48 -22.91
C ALA A 604 25.47 -18.41 -21.94
N ASN A 605 24.65 -19.31 -22.50
CA ASN A 605 24.03 -20.37 -21.71
C ASN A 605 25.12 -21.21 -21.01
N GLU A 606 24.79 -21.77 -19.85
CA GLU A 606 25.62 -22.80 -19.24
C GLU A 606 25.82 -23.97 -20.22
N ASP A 607 27.00 -24.60 -20.20
CA ASP A 607 27.31 -25.71 -21.12
C ASP A 607 26.31 -26.88 -20.99
N ASN A 608 25.78 -27.11 -19.78
CA ASN A 608 24.79 -28.14 -19.48
C ASN A 608 23.69 -27.58 -18.55
N PRO A 609 22.69 -26.86 -19.08
CA PRO A 609 21.67 -26.20 -18.26
C PRO A 609 20.77 -27.23 -17.57
N ASN A 610 20.65 -27.12 -16.24
CA ASN A 610 19.85 -28.06 -15.45
C ASN A 610 18.39 -27.63 -15.32
N TYR A 611 17.57 -27.98 -16.30
CA TYR A 611 16.12 -27.69 -16.23
C TYR A 611 15.38 -28.46 -15.13
N SER A 612 15.98 -29.47 -14.49
CA SER A 612 15.31 -30.14 -13.37
C SER A 612 15.08 -29.18 -12.20
N GLU A 613 15.97 -28.20 -12.01
CA GLU A 613 15.88 -27.18 -10.96
C GLU A 613 14.76 -26.18 -11.25
N VAL A 614 14.57 -25.82 -12.53
CA VAL A 614 13.41 -25.03 -12.98
C VAL A 614 12.11 -25.79 -12.70
N ILE A 615 12.08 -27.10 -12.96
CA ILE A 615 10.91 -27.93 -12.65
C ILE A 615 10.70 -28.11 -11.15
N GLU A 616 11.77 -28.21 -10.36
CA GLU A 616 11.70 -28.30 -8.90
C GLU A 616 11.11 -27.01 -8.31
N THR A 617 11.63 -25.84 -8.70
CA THR A 617 11.10 -24.54 -8.27
C THR A 617 9.65 -24.34 -8.70
N TRP A 618 9.30 -24.73 -9.93
CA TRP A 618 7.92 -24.68 -10.42
C TRP A 618 6.99 -25.61 -9.65
N ARG A 619 7.38 -26.86 -9.39
CA ARG A 619 6.56 -27.83 -8.62
C ARG A 619 6.39 -27.40 -7.17
N ASN A 620 7.45 -26.90 -6.55
CA ASN A 620 7.41 -26.39 -5.18
C ASN A 620 6.71 -25.03 -5.08
N GLN A 621 6.44 -24.36 -6.22
CA GLN A 621 5.97 -22.98 -6.27
C GLN A 621 6.83 -22.06 -5.38
N ASN A 622 8.13 -22.35 -5.35
CA ASN A 622 9.13 -21.67 -4.56
C ASN A 622 10.33 -21.39 -5.46
N PRO A 623 10.72 -20.13 -5.67
CA PRO A 623 11.85 -19.80 -6.54
C PRO A 623 13.20 -20.26 -5.98
N ARG A 624 13.25 -20.79 -4.75
CA ARG A 624 14.46 -21.28 -4.10
C ARG A 624 14.41 -22.80 -3.90
N ILE A 625 15.53 -23.46 -4.20
CA ILE A 625 15.79 -24.88 -3.94
C ILE A 625 17.10 -25.01 -3.15
N SER A 626 17.36 -26.20 -2.60
CA SER A 626 18.51 -26.48 -1.70
C SER A 626 19.90 -26.09 -2.26
N ARG A 627 20.02 -25.86 -3.56
CA ARG A 627 21.22 -25.37 -4.23
C ARG A 627 20.94 -24.02 -4.91
N VAL A 628 20.92 -22.93 -4.15
CA VAL A 628 21.04 -21.61 -4.78
C VAL A 628 22.51 -21.46 -5.19
N ILE A 629 22.81 -21.47 -6.49
CA ILE A 629 24.13 -21.10 -6.99
C ILE A 629 24.31 -19.61 -6.68
N ILE A 630 24.84 -19.34 -5.48
CA ILE A 630 25.39 -18.03 -5.14
C ILE A 630 26.72 -17.96 -5.88
N LYS A 631 26.75 -17.25 -7.02
CA LYS A 631 27.97 -16.58 -7.45
C LYS A 631 27.94 -15.14 -6.96
#